data_AF-A0A3C0BRL0-F1
#
_entry.id   AF-A0A3C0BRL0-F1
#
_cell.length_a   1.000
_cell.length_b   1.000
_cell.length_c   1.000
_cell.angle_alpha   90.00
_cell.angle_beta   90.00
_cell.angle_gamma   90.00
#
_symmetry.space_group_name_H-M   'P 1'
#
loop_
_entity.id
_entity.type
_entity.pdbx_description
1 polymer ?
#
loop_
_entity_poly.entity_id
_entity_poly.type
_entity_poly.pdbx_seq_one_letter_code
_entity_poly.pdbx_strand_id
1 'polypeptide(L)' 'LTLSRLEQDSRLPDMVPSDIVEATREVCENFAHSAEEKQIQISFRSEPEKMQVLMNAGLYQQAV' A
#
# COMPACT_ATOMS: atom_id res chain seq x y z
N LEU A 1 -0.99 5.54 -12.90
CA LEU A 1 -1.89 4.87 -13.87
C LEU A 1 -3.09 5.79 -14.14
N THR A 2 -3.74 5.73 -15.30
CA THR A 2 -5.02 6.46 -15.51
C THR A 2 -6.18 5.53 -15.20
N LEU A 3 -7.25 6.04 -14.58
CA LEU A 3 -8.48 5.28 -14.29
C LEU A 3 -9.01 4.54 -15.52
N SER A 4 -9.03 5.23 -16.67
CA SER A 4 -9.46 4.67 -17.96
C SER A 4 -8.68 3.43 -18.41
N ARG A 5 -7.41 3.29 -18.01
CA ARG A 5 -6.60 2.10 -18.34
C ARG A 5 -6.87 0.94 -17.40
N LEU A 6 -7.20 1.19 -16.14
CA LEU A 6 -7.56 0.14 -15.17
C LEU A 6 -8.95 -0.45 -15.46
N GLU A 7 -9.90 0.38 -15.91
CA GLU A 7 -11.25 -0.07 -16.28
C GLU A 7 -11.28 -0.99 -17.52
N GLN A 8 -10.26 -0.88 -18.37
CA GLN A 8 -10.16 -1.63 -19.63
C GLN A 8 -9.18 -2.81 -19.54
N ASP A 9 -8.35 -2.90 -18.50
CA ASP A 9 -7.40 -3.98 -18.34
C ASP A 9 -8.05 -5.15 -17.60
N SER A 10 -8.41 -6.19 -18.34
CA SER A 10 -8.99 -7.43 -17.80
C SER A 10 -7.93 -8.44 -17.35
N ARG A 11 -6.64 -8.10 -17.45
CA ARG A 11 -5.56 -8.99 -17.03
C ARG A 11 -5.46 -9.00 -15.51
N LEU A 12 -5.25 -10.19 -14.97
CA LEU A 12 -4.90 -10.34 -13.56
C LEU A 12 -3.57 -9.63 -13.31
N PRO A 13 -3.44 -8.84 -12.22
CA PRO A 13 -2.18 -8.25 -11.84
C PRO A 13 -1.12 -9.31 -11.59
N ASP A 14 0.12 -9.01 -11.95
CA ASP A 14 1.26 -9.85 -11.57
C ASP A 14 1.44 -9.82 -10.05
N MET A 15 1.26 -10.98 -9.41
CA MET A 15 1.35 -11.13 -7.97
C MET A 15 2.72 -11.71 -7.58
N VAL A 16 3.36 -11.11 -6.59
CA VAL A 16 4.62 -11.59 -6.02
C VAL A 16 4.50 -11.77 -4.50
N PRO A 17 5.17 -12.77 -3.90
CA PRO A 17 5.25 -12.88 -2.45
C PRO A 17 5.86 -11.60 -1.86
N SER A 18 5.12 -10.96 -0.96
CA SER A 18 5.52 -9.69 -0.33
C SER A 18 5.10 -9.67 1.14
N ASP A 19 5.80 -8.90 1.96
CA ASP A 19 5.40 -8.65 3.34
C ASP A 19 4.42 -7.47 3.40
N ILE A 20 3.14 -7.76 3.66
CA ILE A 20 2.12 -6.71 3.71
C ILE A 20 2.31 -5.78 4.90
N VAL A 21 2.94 -6.26 5.98
CA VAL A 21 3.19 -5.43 7.17
C VAL A 21 4.22 -4.35 6.85
N GLU A 22 5.28 -4.72 6.13
CA GLU A 22 6.31 -3.77 5.66
C GLU A 22 5.71 -2.79 4.65
N ALA A 23 4.97 -3.28 3.65
CA ALA A 23 4.32 -2.43 2.65
C ALA A 23 3.34 -1.42 3.29
N THR A 24 2.57 -1.82 4.29
CA THR A 24 1.64 -0.91 5.00
C THR A 24 2.40 0.13 5.82
N ARG A 25 3.51 -0.27 6.45
CA ARG A 25 4.36 0.63 7.23
C ARG A 25 4.95 1.73 6.34
N GLU A 26 5.51 1.38 5.18
CA GLU A 26 6.05 2.35 4.21
C GLU A 26 4.99 3.35 3.76
N VAL A 27 3.76 2.87 3.50
CA VAL A 27 2.64 3.75 3.14
C VAL A 27 2.33 4.74 4.27
N CYS A 28 2.25 4.27 5.51
CA CYS A 28 2.04 5.16 6.66
C CYS A 28 3.15 6.20 6.83
N GLU A 29 4.41 5.82 6.60
CA GLU A 29 5.56 6.73 6.63
C GLU A 29 5.49 7.79 5.52
N ASN A 30 5.08 7.40 4.30
CA ASN A 30 4.90 8.32 3.19
C ASN A 30 3.85 9.40 3.47
N PHE A 31 2.77 9.03 4.17
CA PHE A 31 1.71 9.98 4.57
C PHE A 31 2.02 10.77 5.84
N ALA A 32 3.01 10.35 6.64
CA ALA A 32 3.32 10.98 7.91
C ALA A 32 3.65 12.48 7.76
N HIS A 33 4.40 12.84 6.72
CA HIS A 33 4.76 14.23 6.45
C HIS A 33 3.53 15.11 6.16
N SER A 34 2.64 14.67 5.25
CA SER A 34 1.41 15.40 4.93
C SER A 34 0.39 15.40 6.07
N ALA A 35 0.43 14.41 6.96
CA ALA A 35 -0.41 14.35 8.14
C ALA A 35 0.07 15.33 9.22
N GLU A 36 1.38 15.47 9.40
CA GLU A 36 1.99 16.43 10.32
C GLU A 36 1.59 17.88 9.99
N GLU A 37 1.61 18.25 8.70
CA GLU A 37 1.15 19.58 8.23
C GLU A 37 -0.32 19.86 8.63
N LYS A 38 -1.12 18.82 8.79
CA LYS A 38 -2.54 18.89 9.16
C LYS A 38 -2.80 18.60 10.64
N GLN A 39 -1.74 18.45 11.44
CA GLN A 39 -1.82 18.06 12.85
C GLN A 39 -2.57 16.72 13.06
N ILE A 40 -2.47 15.81 12.08
CA ILE A 40 -3.04 14.47 12.13
C ILE A 40 -1.93 13.50 12.53
N GLN A 41 -2.19 12.68 13.54
CA GLN A 41 -1.27 11.61 13.93
C GLN A 41 -1.63 10.32 13.19
N ILE A 42 -0.67 9.77 12.43
CA ILE A 42 -0.78 8.44 11.83
C ILE A 42 -0.01 7.46 12.72
N SER A 43 -0.66 6.38 13.13
CA SER A 43 -0.04 5.28 13.87
C SER A 43 -0.33 3.96 13.17
N PHE A 44 0.71 3.19 12.90
CA PHE A 44 0.58 1.83 12.38
C PHE A 44 0.92 0.81 13.48
N ARG A 45 0.04 -0.17 13.66
CA ARG A 45 0.27 -1.33 14.54
C ARG A 45 -0.20 -2.58 13.82
N SER A 46 0.61 -3.63 13.85
CA SER A 46 0.22 -4.97 13.40
C SER A 46 0.65 -6.02 14.41
N GLU A 47 -0.20 -7.03 14.58
CA GLU A 47 0.15 -8.32 15.16
C GLU A 47 -0.34 -9.36 14.14
N PRO A 48 0.52 -10.04 13.36
CA PRO A 48 1.98 -10.27 13.50
C PRO A 48 2.90 -9.14 12.97
N GLU A 49 4.21 -9.23 13.29
CA GLU A 49 5.27 -8.31 12.80
C GLU A 49 5.62 -8.49 11.31
N LYS A 50 5.31 -9.66 10.75
CA LYS A 50 5.50 -10.01 9.34
C LYS A 50 4.34 -10.86 8.87
N MET A 51 3.86 -10.61 7.65
CA MET A 51 2.84 -11.44 7.02
C MET A 51 3.09 -11.51 5.52
N GLN A 52 3.47 -12.71 5.06
CA GLN A 52 3.73 -12.97 3.65
C GLN A 52 2.42 -13.21 2.90
N VAL A 53 2.18 -12.43 1.86
CA VAL A 53 1.01 -12.54 0.98
C VAL A 53 1.43 -12.49 -0.49
N LEU A 54 0.63 -13.05 -1.37
CA LEU A 54 0.76 -12.82 -2.81
C LEU A 54 0.04 -11.52 -3.15
N MET A 55 0.80 -10.50 -3.56
CA MET A 55 0.23 -9.19 -3.90
C MET A 55 1.02 -8.49 -5.01
N ASN A 56 0.40 -7.50 -5.63
CA ASN A 56 1.08 -6.55 -6.50
C ASN A 56 1.40 -5.29 -5.68
N ALA A 57 2.65 -5.15 -5.24
CA ALA A 57 3.08 -4.05 -4.37
C ALA A 57 2.83 -2.66 -5.00
N GLY A 58 3.06 -2.52 -6.32
CA GLY A 58 2.86 -1.26 -7.02
C GLY A 58 1.40 -0.82 -7.10
N LEU A 59 0.46 -1.76 -7.23
CA LEU A 59 -0.98 -1.46 -7.16
C LEU A 59 -1.43 -1.19 -5.72
N TYR A 60 -0.88 -1.91 -4.75
CA TYR A 60 -1.17 -1.68 -3.34
C TYR A 60 -0.78 -0.26 -2.91
N GLN A 61 0.44 0.18 -3.22
CA GLN A 61 0.90 1.55 -2.94
C GLN A 61 0.11 2.65 -3.66
N GLN A 62 -0.60 2.34 -4.75
CA GLN A 62 -1.44 3.32 -5.48
C GLN A 62 -2.88 3.36 -4.98
N ALA A 63 -3.35 2.32 -4.31
CA ALA A 63 -4.72 2.25 -3.79
C ALA A 63 -4.87 2.94 -2.43
N VAL A 64 -3.75 3.15 -1.73
CA VAL A 64 -3.69 3.79 -0.41
C VAL A 64 -3.12 5.20 -0.56
#